data_AF-A0A0Q9IZ09-F1
#
_entry.id   AF-A0A0Q9IZ09-F1
#
_cell.length_a   1.000
_cell.length_b   1.000
_cell.length_c   1.000
_cell.angle_alpha   90.00
_cell.angle_beta   90.00
_cell.angle_gamma   90.00
#
_symmetry.space_group_name_H-M   'P 1'
#
loop_
_entity.id
_entity.type
_entity.pdbx_description
1 polymer ?
#
loop_
_entity_poly.entity_id
_entity_poly.type
_entity_poly.pdbx_seq_one_letter_code
_entity_poly.pdbx_strand_id
1 'polypeptide(L)'
;MKTRSTAAMLVALTLAFALAGCSSSTGTVEPTTLPTEFSGTGSFVAGEDIAPGRYLQADPEPACRYTLLSTDGVKITFGKGDALLIVGDGQTVRIEDCGTYEWRRES
;
A
#
# COMPACT_ATOMS: atom_id res chain seq x y z
N MET A 1 48.37 22.72 42.87
CA MET A 1 49.43 22.52 41.85
C MET A 1 48.77 22.17 40.53
N LYS A 2 49.33 22.71 39.45
CA LYS A 2 48.76 22.85 38.10
C LYS A 2 49.30 21.75 37.21
N THR A 3 48.43 21.03 36.48
CA THR A 3 48.78 20.43 35.18
C THR A 3 47.52 20.06 34.40
N ARG A 4 47.36 20.71 33.25
CA ARG A 4 46.48 20.32 32.14
C ARG A 4 47.20 19.21 31.34
N SER A 5 46.44 18.26 30.81
CA SER A 5 46.70 17.52 29.55
C SER A 5 45.51 16.59 29.32
N THR A 6 44.47 17.01 28.60
CA THR A 6 44.26 16.83 27.14
C THR A 6 44.15 15.37 26.72
N ALA A 7 42.89 14.98 26.51
CA ALA A 7 42.38 14.05 25.49
C ALA A 7 43.20 12.82 25.13
N ALA A 8 42.69 11.66 25.51
CA ALA A 8 42.49 10.57 24.57
C ALA A 8 41.28 9.76 25.04
N MET A 9 40.29 9.77 24.18
CA MET A 9 38.97 9.18 24.35
C MET A 9 39.08 7.70 24.74
N LEU A 10 38.31 7.37 25.78
CA LEU A 10 37.99 6.08 26.36
C LEU A 10 38.00 4.91 25.35
N VAL A 11 38.73 3.83 25.69
CA VAL A 11 38.21 2.54 26.23
C VAL A 11 37.65 1.64 25.12
N ALA A 12 38.44 0.67 24.67
CA ALA A 12 38.34 -0.77 25.02
C ALA A 12 37.05 -1.40 24.45
N LEU A 13 37.16 -2.14 23.34
CA LEU A 13 37.40 -3.59 23.35
C LEU A 13 36.45 -4.33 24.29
N THR A 14 35.35 -4.87 23.76
CA THR A 14 34.83 -6.18 24.17
C THR A 14 33.95 -6.79 23.07
N LEU A 15 34.40 -7.92 22.53
CA LEU A 15 33.51 -8.94 21.97
C LEU A 15 32.54 -9.37 23.09
N ALA A 16 31.23 -9.33 22.85
CA ALA A 16 30.29 -10.16 23.59
C ALA A 16 29.03 -10.41 22.77
N PHE A 17 28.76 -11.70 22.64
CA PHE A 17 27.65 -12.36 21.97
C PHE A 17 26.43 -12.40 22.91
N ALA A 18 25.23 -12.52 22.32
CA ALA A 18 23.98 -13.04 22.89
C ALA A 18 22.89 -12.06 23.40
N LEU A 19 21.79 -12.07 22.61
CA LEU A 19 20.36 -12.15 22.99
C LEU A 19 19.57 -10.87 23.33
N ALA A 20 18.44 -10.78 22.61
CA ALA A 20 17.24 -9.97 22.82
C ALA A 20 17.37 -8.44 22.67
N GLY A 21 16.88 -7.92 21.52
CA GLY A 21 16.54 -6.52 21.38
C GLY A 21 16.74 -5.99 19.96
N CYS A 22 15.62 -5.59 19.34
CA CYS A 22 15.50 -4.83 18.10
C CYS A 22 16.72 -4.86 17.16
N SER A 23 16.74 -5.85 16.27
CA SER A 23 17.27 -5.57 14.94
C SER A 23 16.28 -4.62 14.27
N SER A 24 16.48 -3.32 14.47
CA SER A 24 15.94 -2.34 13.54
C SER A 24 16.68 -2.55 12.23
N SER A 25 16.15 -3.47 11.42
CA SER A 25 16.46 -3.51 10.00
C SER A 25 16.12 -2.12 9.48
N THR A 26 17.12 -1.27 9.31
CA THR A 26 17.06 -0.19 8.33
C THR A 26 16.98 -0.87 6.98
N GLY A 27 15.81 -1.44 6.68
CA GLY A 27 15.43 -1.83 5.35
C GLY A 27 15.40 -0.52 4.58
N THR A 28 16.32 -0.41 3.63
CA THR A 28 16.13 0.45 2.47
C THR A 28 14.67 0.29 2.06
N VAL A 29 13.86 1.34 2.22
CA VAL A 29 12.46 1.34 1.79
C VAL A 29 12.54 1.29 0.27
N GLU A 30 12.54 0.09 -0.30
CA GLU A 30 12.30 -0.09 -1.72
C GLU A 30 10.94 0.56 -1.98
N PRO A 31 10.81 1.46 -2.97
CA PRO A 31 9.53 2.07 -3.26
C PRO A 31 8.56 0.96 -3.66
N THR A 32 7.67 0.59 -2.75
CA THR A 32 6.62 -0.39 -3.01
C THR A 32 5.75 0.18 -4.12
N THR A 33 5.97 -0.29 -5.33
CA THR A 33 5.16 0.11 -6.48
C THR A 33 3.85 -0.65 -6.36
N LEU A 34 2.79 0.08 -6.02
CA LEU A 34 1.45 -0.49 -5.91
C LEU A 34 0.97 -0.95 -7.30
N PRO A 35 0.20 -2.05 -7.36
CA PRO A 35 -0.32 -2.55 -8.62
C PRO A 35 -1.31 -1.56 -9.23
N THR A 36 -1.28 -1.47 -10.56
CA THR A 36 -2.17 -0.66 -11.37
C THR A 36 -3.26 -1.49 -12.03
N GLU A 37 -3.36 -2.76 -11.65
CA GLU A 37 -4.34 -3.72 -12.16
C GLU A 37 -4.84 -4.58 -11.01
N PHE A 38 -6.13 -4.92 -11.02
CA PHE A 38 -6.72 -5.82 -10.03
C PHE A 38 -7.90 -6.59 -10.63
N SER A 39 -8.19 -7.78 -10.08
CA SER A 39 -9.21 -8.66 -10.64
C SER A 39 -9.98 -9.45 -9.59
N GLY A 40 -11.18 -9.88 -9.97
CA GLY A 40 -12.02 -10.76 -9.18
C GLY A 40 -12.79 -10.06 -8.06
N THR A 41 -13.57 -10.85 -7.33
CA THR A 41 -14.38 -10.39 -6.19
C THR A 41 -13.50 -10.12 -4.98
N GLY A 42 -13.63 -8.95 -4.38
CA GLY A 42 -12.80 -8.56 -3.25
C GLY A 42 -12.98 -7.11 -2.84
N SER A 43 -12.24 -6.70 -1.81
CA SER A 43 -12.11 -5.31 -1.39
C SER A 43 -10.66 -4.90 -1.53
N PHE A 44 -10.42 -3.74 -2.14
CA PHE A 44 -9.10 -3.20 -2.42
C PHE A 44 -9.02 -1.76 -1.89
N VAL A 45 -8.05 -1.48 -1.05
CA VAL A 45 -7.77 -0.14 -0.50
C VAL A 45 -6.74 0.56 -1.38
N ALA A 46 -7.10 1.72 -1.93
CA ALA A 46 -6.15 2.52 -2.68
C ALA A 46 -5.09 3.15 -1.76
N GLY A 47 -3.83 3.05 -2.15
CA GLY A 47 -2.68 3.42 -1.33
C GLY A 47 -2.08 2.27 -0.52
N GLU A 48 -2.77 1.13 -0.43
CA GLU A 48 -2.30 -0.08 0.27
C GLU A 48 -2.29 -1.30 -0.64
N ASP A 49 -3.42 -1.61 -1.28
CA ASP A 49 -3.59 -2.76 -2.15
C ASP A 49 -3.42 -2.41 -3.63
N ILE A 50 -3.88 -1.23 -4.05
CA ILE A 50 -3.85 -0.75 -5.43
C ILE A 50 -3.43 0.72 -5.49
N ALA A 51 -2.88 1.16 -6.61
CA ALA A 51 -2.54 2.57 -6.79
C ALA A 51 -3.81 3.44 -6.88
N PRO A 52 -3.85 4.64 -6.28
CA PRO A 52 -4.95 5.58 -6.53
C PRO A 52 -4.93 6.03 -8.00
N GLY A 53 -6.10 6.15 -8.62
CA GLY A 53 -6.19 6.52 -10.04
C GLY A 53 -7.53 6.27 -10.68
N ARG A 54 -7.52 6.40 -12.01
CA ARG A 54 -8.66 6.12 -12.88
C ARG A 54 -8.54 4.69 -13.39
N TYR A 55 -9.59 3.88 -13.28
CA TYR A 55 -9.59 2.49 -13.74
C TYR A 55 -10.72 2.24 -14.71
N LEU A 56 -10.42 1.51 -15.78
CA LEU A 56 -11.41 0.98 -16.70
C LEU A 56 -11.46 -0.54 -16.58
N GLN A 57 -12.67 -1.09 -16.70
CA GLN A 57 -12.84 -2.52 -16.85
C GLN A 57 -12.35 -2.95 -18.24
N ALA A 58 -11.47 -3.95 -18.31
CA ALA A 58 -10.91 -4.42 -19.58
C ALA A 58 -11.95 -5.17 -20.45
N ASP A 59 -12.84 -5.93 -19.81
CA ASP A 59 -13.93 -6.68 -20.43
C ASP A 59 -15.23 -6.43 -19.64
N PRO A 60 -16.13 -5.56 -20.13
CA PRO A 60 -17.35 -5.22 -19.42
C PRO A 60 -18.31 -6.40 -19.32
N GLU A 61 -18.75 -6.70 -18.10
CA GLU A 61 -19.84 -7.66 -17.89
C GLU A 61 -21.04 -7.01 -17.23
N PRO A 62 -22.27 -7.23 -17.74
CA PRO A 62 -23.46 -6.73 -17.08
C PRO A 62 -23.63 -7.33 -15.68
N ALA A 63 -23.14 -8.52 -15.33
CA ALA A 63 -23.32 -9.03 -13.97
C ALA A 63 -22.44 -8.30 -12.94
N CYS A 64 -21.30 -7.76 -13.39
CA CYS A 64 -20.29 -7.18 -12.53
C CYS A 64 -20.79 -5.91 -11.84
N ARG A 65 -20.55 -5.81 -10.53
CA ARG A 65 -20.88 -4.66 -9.69
C ARG A 65 -19.65 -4.19 -8.94
N TYR A 66 -19.54 -2.88 -8.81
CA TYR A 66 -18.56 -2.29 -7.91
C TYR A 66 -19.22 -1.29 -6.96
N THR A 67 -18.53 -1.09 -5.85
CA THR A 67 -18.89 -0.19 -4.77
C THR A 67 -17.65 0.61 -4.41
N LEU A 68 -17.72 1.93 -4.51
CA LEU A 68 -16.69 2.80 -3.99
C LEU A 68 -17.11 3.32 -2.60
N LEU A 69 -16.29 3.06 -1.60
CA LEU A 69 -16.46 3.56 -0.24
C LEU A 69 -15.45 4.70 0.00
N SER A 70 -15.90 5.81 0.61
CA SER A 70 -14.97 6.79 1.15
C SER A 70 -14.19 6.24 2.34
N THR A 71 -13.17 6.99 2.73
CA THR A 71 -12.30 6.73 3.87
C THR A 71 -13.06 6.57 5.20
N ASP A 72 -14.27 7.16 5.31
CA ASP A 72 -15.17 7.03 6.46
C ASP A 72 -16.16 5.85 6.35
N GLY A 73 -16.06 5.05 5.28
CA GLY A 73 -16.92 3.89 5.01
C GLY A 73 -18.25 4.21 4.34
N VAL A 74 -18.53 5.48 4.00
CA VAL A 74 -19.77 5.84 3.28
C VAL A 74 -19.69 5.39 1.83
N LYS A 75 -20.74 4.74 1.34
CA LYS A 75 -20.83 4.29 -0.05
C LYS A 75 -21.17 5.45 -0.97
N ILE A 76 -20.27 5.77 -1.91
CA ILE A 76 -20.38 6.94 -2.78
C ILE A 76 -20.90 6.55 -4.17
N THR A 77 -20.40 5.46 -4.77
CA THR A 77 -20.72 5.11 -6.17
C THR A 77 -21.07 3.64 -6.33
N PHE A 78 -22.03 3.38 -7.22
CA PHE A 78 -22.46 2.07 -7.69
C PHE A 78 -22.40 2.09 -9.22
N GLY A 79 -21.85 1.05 -9.84
CA GLY A 79 -21.96 0.88 -11.29
C GLY A 79 -21.92 -0.58 -11.71
N LYS A 80 -22.18 -0.78 -13.01
CA LYS A 80 -22.41 -2.08 -13.66
C LYS A 80 -21.93 -2.00 -15.11
N GLY A 81 -21.18 -2.99 -15.61
CA GLY A 81 -20.61 -2.98 -16.98
C GLY A 81 -19.38 -2.08 -17.15
N ASP A 82 -19.16 -1.54 -18.36
CA ASP A 82 -18.05 -0.64 -18.81
C ASP A 82 -17.88 0.61 -17.93
N ALA A 83 -17.43 0.43 -16.70
CA ALA A 83 -17.40 1.49 -15.75
C ALA A 83 -16.01 2.10 -15.63
N LEU A 84 -16.00 3.42 -15.53
CA LEU A 84 -14.84 4.17 -15.08
C LEU A 84 -14.91 4.30 -13.56
N LEU A 85 -13.85 3.88 -12.87
CA LEU A 85 -13.66 4.11 -11.43
C LEU A 85 -12.65 5.21 -11.24
N ILE A 86 -12.96 6.19 -10.40
CA ILE A 86 -11.98 7.15 -9.91
C ILE A 86 -11.77 6.85 -8.44
N VAL A 87 -10.58 6.38 -8.10
CA VAL A 87 -10.23 5.88 -6.76
C VAL A 87 -9.14 6.77 -6.19
N GLY A 88 -9.48 7.54 -5.17
CA GLY A 88 -8.56 8.34 -4.38
C GLY A 88 -7.89 7.51 -3.28
N ASP A 89 -6.79 8.05 -2.74
CA ASP A 89 -6.03 7.43 -1.65
C ASP A 89 -6.92 7.18 -0.42
N GLY A 90 -6.75 6.01 0.21
CA GLY A 90 -7.54 5.55 1.35
C GLY A 90 -8.98 5.16 1.04
N GLN A 91 -9.43 5.24 -0.22
CA GLN A 91 -10.76 4.74 -0.60
C GLN A 91 -10.74 3.22 -0.79
N THR A 92 -11.87 2.58 -0.50
CA THR A 92 -12.04 1.14 -0.73
C THR A 92 -12.90 0.90 -1.94
N VAL A 93 -12.39 0.10 -2.88
CA VAL A 93 -13.16 -0.46 -3.99
C VAL A 93 -13.58 -1.87 -3.60
N ARG A 94 -14.89 -2.12 -3.56
CA ARG A 94 -15.45 -3.46 -3.38
C ARG A 94 -16.06 -3.95 -4.69
N ILE A 95 -15.59 -5.09 -5.16
CA ILE A 95 -15.97 -5.73 -6.41
C ILE A 95 -16.77 -6.99 -6.09
N GLU A 96 -17.93 -7.15 -6.73
CA GLU A 96 -18.88 -8.24 -6.49
C GLU A 96 -19.44 -8.77 -7.81
N ASP A 97 -19.64 -10.09 -7.90
CA ASP A 97 -20.19 -10.76 -9.08
C ASP A 97 -19.38 -10.55 -10.37
N CYS A 98 -18.07 -10.27 -10.25
CA CYS A 98 -17.20 -9.92 -11.37
C CYS A 98 -16.21 -11.04 -11.77
N GLY A 99 -16.58 -12.31 -11.64
CA GLY A 99 -15.81 -13.45 -12.19
C GLY A 99 -14.28 -13.31 -12.04
N THR A 100 -13.56 -13.37 -13.16
CA THR A 100 -12.11 -13.12 -13.27
C THR A 100 -11.76 -11.80 -13.96
N TYR A 101 -12.68 -10.82 -14.00
CA TYR A 101 -12.46 -9.60 -14.78
C TYR A 101 -11.38 -8.73 -14.17
N GLU A 102 -10.67 -8.04 -15.05
CA GLU A 102 -9.53 -7.21 -14.75
C GLU A 102 -9.89 -5.72 -14.89
N TRP A 103 -9.48 -4.93 -13.91
CA TRP A 103 -9.52 -3.48 -13.92
C TRP A 103 -8.12 -2.96 -14.17
N ARG A 104 -7.96 -2.06 -15.15
CA ARG A 104 -6.66 -1.47 -15.47
C ARG A 104 -6.68 0.02 -15.26
N ARG A 105 -5.61 0.54 -14.67
CA ARG A 105 -5.43 1.98 -14.49
C ARG A 105 -5.22 2.64 -15.85
N GLU A 106 -5.95 3.70 -16.14
CA GLU A 106 -5.64 4.59 -17.24
C GLU A 106 -4.32 5.32 -16.92
N SER A 107 -3.35 5.20 -17.83
CA SER A 107 -2.03 5.88 -17.75
C SER A 107 -2.14 7.39 -17.85
#